data_AF-A0A6J7RGT3-F1
#
_entry.id   AF-A0A6J7RGT3-F1
#
_cell.length_a   1.000
_cell.length_b   1.000
_cell.length_c   1.000
_cell.angle_alpha   90.00
_cell.angle_beta   90.00
_cell.angle_gamma   90.00
#
_symmetry.space_group_name_H-M   'P 1'
#
loop_
_entity.id
_entity.type
_entity.pdbx_description
1 polymer ?
#
loop_
_entity_poly.entity_id
_entity_poly.type
_entity_poly.pdbx_seq_one_letter_code
_entity_poly.pdbx_strand_id
1 'polypeptide(L)'
;MRVGARGYARLLGVVPIPATITAVDPGRSWTWQVGPATMVHRVEPTAEGCTVAVEISAPAPIEAALRIGYRPLVDLLLSRLLSESNKPLRVG
;
A
#
# COMPACT_ATOMS: atom_id res chain seq x y z
N MET A 1 -13.40 -1.18 0.48
CA MET A 1 -12.65 -2.41 0.80
C MET A 1 -13.48 -3.32 1.69
N ARG A 2 -13.23 -4.63 1.70
CA ARG A 2 -13.96 -5.60 2.55
C ARG A 2 -12.97 -6.55 3.24
N VAL A 3 -13.14 -6.75 4.55
CA VAL A 3 -12.37 -7.76 5.32
C VAL A 3 -12.59 -9.15 4.73
N GLY A 4 -11.52 -9.95 4.67
CA GLY A 4 -11.53 -11.29 4.10
C GLY A 4 -11.49 -11.34 2.57
N ALA A 5 -11.54 -10.20 1.87
CA ALA A 5 -11.34 -10.18 0.43
C ALA A 5 -9.92 -10.66 0.10
N ARG A 6 -9.83 -11.53 -0.92
CA ARG A 6 -8.59 -12.15 -1.37
C ARG A 6 -8.25 -11.70 -2.79
N GLY A 7 -6.98 -11.65 -3.11
CA GLY A 7 -6.49 -11.32 -4.43
C GLY A 7 -5.01 -11.66 -4.57
N TYR A 8 -4.36 -11.05 -5.56
CA TYR A 8 -2.93 -11.21 -5.77
C TYR A 8 -2.28 -9.84 -5.89
N ALA A 9 -1.21 -9.63 -5.12
CA ALA A 9 -0.32 -8.50 -5.33
C ALA A 9 0.63 -8.84 -6.48
N ARG A 10 0.71 -7.95 -7.46
CA ARG A 10 1.69 -8.02 -8.55
C ARG A 10 2.58 -6.80 -8.48
N LEU A 11 3.87 -7.03 -8.52
CA LEU A 11 4.86 -5.98 -8.51
C LEU A 11 5.85 -6.28 -9.63
N LEU A 12 5.85 -5.45 -10.67
CA LEU A 12 6.82 -5.42 -11.78
C LEU A 12 7.55 -6.76 -12.08
N GLY A 13 6.83 -7.75 -12.60
CA GLY A 13 7.41 -9.02 -13.07
C GLY A 13 7.64 -10.08 -11.99
N VAL A 14 7.36 -9.79 -10.72
CA VAL A 14 7.41 -10.78 -9.62
C VAL A 14 6.19 -11.71 -9.70
N VAL A 15 6.40 -12.97 -9.31
CA VAL A 15 5.35 -13.99 -9.16
C VAL A 15 4.18 -13.42 -8.36
N PRO A 16 2.92 -13.58 -8.82
CA PRO A 16 1.75 -13.11 -8.08
C PRO A 16 1.73 -13.66 -6.65
N ILE A 17 1.77 -12.76 -5.65
CA ILE A 17 1.77 -13.15 -4.24
C ILE A 17 0.34 -13.07 -3.70
N PRO A 18 -0.19 -14.14 -3.08
CA PRO A 18 -1.52 -14.11 -2.47
C PRO A 18 -1.64 -12.97 -1.46
N ALA A 19 -2.74 -12.23 -1.56
CA ALA A 19 -3.06 -11.11 -0.70
C ALA A 19 -4.43 -11.30 -0.04
N THR A 20 -4.57 -10.96 1.24
CA THR A 20 -5.84 -10.99 1.96
C THR A 20 -6.02 -9.72 2.79
N ILE A 21 -7.17 -9.06 2.68
CA ILE A 21 -7.53 -7.93 3.54
C ILE A 21 -7.90 -8.46 4.93
N THR A 22 -7.19 -8.02 5.96
CA THR A 22 -7.35 -8.50 7.34
C THR A 22 -8.05 -7.48 8.24
N ALA A 23 -7.94 -6.18 7.95
CA ALA A 23 -8.65 -5.12 8.66
C ALA A 23 -8.98 -3.94 7.74
N VAL A 24 -10.08 -3.24 8.02
CA VAL A 24 -10.51 -2.04 7.29
C VAL A 24 -11.15 -1.07 8.28
N ASP A 25 -10.65 0.16 8.31
CA ASP A 25 -11.32 1.32 8.90
C ASP A 25 -11.70 2.28 7.74
N PRO A 26 -13.00 2.41 7.40
CA PRO A 26 -13.45 3.15 6.23
C PRO A 26 -12.89 4.59 6.15
N GLY A 27 -12.18 4.88 5.06
CA GLY A 27 -11.60 6.20 4.81
C GLY A 27 -10.36 6.55 5.66
N ARG A 28 -9.90 5.62 6.51
CA ARG A 28 -8.81 5.85 7.46
C ARG A 28 -7.67 4.87 7.33
N SER A 29 -7.95 3.57 7.28
CA SER A 29 -6.89 2.58 7.20
C SER A 29 -7.35 1.26 6.61
N TRP A 30 -6.40 0.51 6.08
CA TRP A 30 -6.62 -0.89 5.75
C TRP A 30 -5.35 -1.69 5.97
N THR A 31 -5.53 -2.93 6.40
CA THR A 31 -4.47 -3.90 6.60
C THR A 31 -4.70 -5.08 5.68
N TRP A 32 -3.61 -5.55 5.10
CA TRP A 32 -3.60 -6.72 4.25
C TRP A 32 -2.31 -7.50 4.44
N GLN A 33 -2.47 -8.82 4.38
CA GLN A 33 -1.39 -9.79 4.39
C GLN A 33 -0.99 -10.09 2.96
N VAL A 34 0.30 -10.00 2.62
CA VAL A 34 0.86 -10.35 1.32
C VAL A 34 2.02 -11.31 1.54
N GLY A 35 1.77 -12.61 1.33
CA GLY A 35 2.71 -13.65 1.75
C GLY A 35 3.06 -13.51 3.24
N PRO A 36 4.35 -13.49 3.64
CA PRO A 36 4.76 -13.33 5.03
C PRO A 36 4.76 -11.87 5.52
N ALA A 37 4.46 -10.90 4.65
CA ALA A 37 4.47 -9.49 4.99
C ALA A 37 3.07 -8.99 5.38
N THR A 38 3.01 -8.19 6.43
CA THR A 38 1.85 -7.39 6.79
C THR A 38 2.06 -5.98 6.26
N MET A 39 1.04 -5.44 5.59
CA MET A 39 1.04 -4.07 5.11
C MET A 39 -0.10 -3.30 5.76
N VAL A 40 0.18 -2.09 6.23
CA VAL A 40 -0.82 -1.18 6.82
C VAL A 40 -0.78 0.12 6.03
N HIS A 41 -1.90 0.48 5.43
CA HIS A 41 -2.08 1.80 4.85
C HIS A 41 -2.88 2.66 5.81
N ARG A 42 -2.45 3.91 6.01
CA ARG A 42 -3.17 4.91 6.78
C ARG A 42 -3.37 6.16 5.95
N VAL A 43 -4.51 6.80 6.17
CA VAL A 43 -4.90 8.08 5.61
C VAL A 43 -5.35 8.94 6.77
N GLU A 44 -4.55 9.96 7.06
CA GLU A 44 -4.82 10.90 8.14
C GLU A 44 -5.16 12.26 7.52
N PRO A 45 -6.35 12.84 7.77
CA PRO A 45 -6.68 14.14 7.21
C PRO A 45 -5.80 15.23 7.85
N THR A 46 -5.45 16.23 7.05
CA THR A 46 -4.75 17.43 7.46
C THR A 46 -5.56 18.66 7.04
N ALA A 47 -5.18 19.86 7.51
CA ALA A 47 -5.89 21.09 7.14
C ALA A 47 -5.88 21.37 5.62
N GLU A 48 -4.87 20.88 4.91
CA GLU A 48 -4.64 21.15 3.49
C GLU A 48 -4.85 19.90 2.61
N GLY A 49 -5.29 18.78 3.19
CA GLY A 49 -5.46 17.52 2.47
C GLY A 49 -5.39 16.29 3.37
N CYS A 50 -4.47 15.37 3.05
CA CYS A 50 -4.23 14.20 3.88
C CYS A 50 -2.77 13.73 3.82
N THR A 51 -2.33 13.06 4.87
CA THR A 51 -1.10 12.28 4.90
C THR A 51 -1.44 10.83 4.62
N VAL A 52 -0.79 10.25 3.61
CA VAL A 52 -0.90 8.83 3.29
C VAL A 52 0.38 8.14 3.74
N ALA A 53 0.26 7.14 4.60
CA ALA A 53 1.37 6.35 5.09
C ALA A 53 1.21 4.88 4.71
N VAL A 54 2.32 4.21 4.44
CA VAL A 54 2.38 2.76 4.21
C VAL A 54 3.45 2.19 5.13
N GLU A 55 3.04 1.28 6.00
CA GLU A 55 3.93 0.51 6.85
C GLU A 55 3.98 -0.93 6.36
N ILE A 56 5.18 -1.50 6.35
CA ILE A 56 5.42 -2.88 5.93
C ILE A 56 6.21 -3.56 7.04
N SER A 57 5.71 -4.68 7.55
CA SER A 57 6.42 -5.54 8.49
C SER A 57 6.51 -6.96 7.93
N ALA A 58 7.66 -7.59 8.11
CA ALA A 58 7.94 -8.93 7.60
C ALA A 58 9.01 -9.60 8.49
N PRO A 59 9.21 -10.93 8.40
CA PRO A 59 10.36 -11.57 9.04
C PRO A 59 11.69 -10.93 8.62
N ALA A 60 12.63 -10.80 9.56
CA ALA A 60 13.90 -10.06 9.41
C ALA A 60 14.66 -10.24 8.06
N PRO A 61 14.84 -11.46 7.50
CA PRO A 61 15.52 -11.60 6.20
C PRO A 61 14.75 -10.95 5.04
N ILE A 62 13.42 -10.95 5.11
CA ILE A 62 12.54 -10.36 4.09
C ILE A 62 12.48 -8.84 4.26
N GLU A 63 12.41 -8.36 5.50
CA GLU A 63 12.48 -6.93 5.80
C GLU A 63 13.78 -6.30 5.28
N ALA A 64 14.92 -6.98 5.46
CA ALA A 64 16.20 -6.54 4.92
C ALA A 64 16.20 -6.47 3.38
N ALA A 65 15.63 -7.48 2.71
CA ALA A 65 15.51 -7.49 1.25
C ALA A 65 14.59 -6.37 0.74
N LEU A 66 13.46 -6.12 1.42
CA LEU A 66 12.54 -5.02 1.11
C LEU A 66 13.23 -3.67 1.27
N ARG A 67 13.96 -3.43 2.36
CA ARG A 67 14.66 -2.15 2.58
C ARG A 67 15.64 -1.80 1.46
N ILE A 68 16.30 -2.81 0.88
CA ILE A 68 17.29 -2.62 -0.19
C ILE A 68 16.60 -2.50 -1.56
N GLY A 69 15.65 -3.38 -1.88
CA GLY A 69 15.06 -3.47 -3.22
C GLY A 69 13.82 -2.61 -3.46
N TYR A 70 13.13 -2.18 -2.39
CA TYR A 70 11.78 -1.62 -2.51
C TYR A 70 11.76 -0.09 -2.55
N ARG A 71 12.84 0.56 -2.10
CA ARG A 71 12.89 2.02 -1.97
C ARG A 71 12.72 2.80 -3.29
N PRO A 72 13.43 2.48 -4.40
CA PRO A 72 13.22 3.16 -5.67
C PRO A 72 11.81 2.98 -6.24
N LEU A 73 11.19 1.84 -5.94
CA LEU A 73 9.84 1.54 -6.37
C LEU A 73 8.79 2.30 -5.57
N VAL A 74 8.99 2.43 -4.26
CA VAL A 74 8.15 3.26 -3.39
C VAL A 74 8.18 4.71 -3.89
N ASP A 75 9.36 5.25 -4.21
CA ASP A 75 9.50 6.61 -4.71
C ASP A 75 8.72 6.83 -6.03
N LEU A 76 8.77 5.85 -6.94
CA LEU A 76 8.00 5.89 -8.19
C LEU A 76 6.49 5.83 -7.94
N LEU A 77 6.04 4.94 -7.06
CA LEU A 77 4.61 4.75 -6.76
C LEU A 77 4.03 5.99 -6.04
N LEU A 78 4.79 6.57 -5.11
CA LEU A 78 4.43 7.82 -4.44
C LEU A 78 4.36 8.98 -5.44
N SER A 79 5.33 9.08 -6.36
CA SER A 79 5.31 10.10 -7.41
C SER A 79 4.07 10.00 -8.30
N ARG A 80 3.66 8.78 -8.66
CA ARG A 80 2.40 8.55 -9.40
C ARG A 80 1.17 8.89 -8.57
N LEU A 81 1.13 8.52 -7.29
CA LEU A 81 0.02 8.85 -6.40
C LEU A 81 -0.18 10.37 -6.31
N LEU A 82 0.91 11.12 -6.12
CA LEU A 82 0.87 12.58 -6.08
C LEU A 82 0.42 13.17 -7.42
N SER A 83 0.88 12.61 -8.54
CA SER A 83 0.42 13.03 -9.88
C SER A 83 -1.08 12.81 -10.08
N GLU A 84 -1.62 11.67 -9.67
CA GLU A 84 -3.06 11.38 -9.76
C GLU A 84 -3.88 12.24 -8.79
N SER A 85 -3.38 12.48 -7.57
CA SER A 85 -4.05 13.34 -6.58
C SER A 85 -4.17 14.79 -7.04
N ASN A 86 -3.21 15.28 -7.83
CA ASN A 86 -3.24 16.64 -8.37
C ASN A 86 -4.09 16.80 -9.63
N LYS A 87 -4.61 15.71 -10.21
CA LYS A 87 -5.54 15.83 -11.35
C LYS A 87 -6.91 16.24 -10.84
N PRO A 88 -7.62 17.16 -11.53
CA PRO A 88 -9.00 17.47 -11.20
C PRO A 88 -9.83 16.20 -11.34
N LEU A 89 -10.54 15.83 -10.27
CA LEU A 89 -11.42 14.67 -10.25
C LEU A 89 -12.51 14.87 -11.31
N ARG A 90 -12.43 14.12 -12.41
CA ARG A 90 -13.52 14.04 -13.39
C ARG A 90 -14.60 13.15 -12.80
N VAL A 91 -15.61 13.77 -12.22
CA VAL A 91 -16.86 13.09 -11.88
C VAL A 91 -17.69 13.02 -13.17
N GLY A 92 -17.94 11.81 -13.64
CA GLY A 92 -18.86 11.50 -14.74
C GLY A 92 -20.11 10.83 -14.20
#